data_AF-A0A1Q7QZW1-F1
#
_entry.id   AF-A0A1Q7QZW1-F1
#
_cell.length_a   1.000
_cell.length_b   1.000
_cell.length_c   1.000
_cell.angle_alpha   90.00
_cell.angle_beta   90.00
_cell.angle_gamma   90.00
#
_symmetry.space_group_name_H-M   'P 1'
#
loop_
_entity.id
_entity.type
_entity.pdbx_description
1 polymer ?
#
loop_
_entity_poly.entity_id
_entity_poly.type
_entity_poly.pdbx_seq_one_letter_code
_entity_poly.pdbx_strand_id
1 'polypeptide(L)'
;MATVRALWEAVDAADDSQQFKIKRDISETINRLKSRVETLVGNRLVSARNERSLFEQAEHQGATEVETGVPRSTSRFTEPVLRVYAKDLAEHSLQHLPHAAKYRTVPEFREYLAKKLPFNSEATRRRCAEYIVNRFFPGDVYNGDLPEFAAAAAGKPSLGDALFYVTCRAEKILSLTAEEIVFPLLPQGGVRRTRLHEYIQTRLPDSKSVDEIGSAIVRTYETYGVGHADRTRLSVSLREGSLASFGYVLHLEFPEPGMYSFDRILGGPMHKWLLWDRQWMVRQLYRLREAARNVIRDFLTAHPGSTKDRIYDALISNLVQKGQMEAHDFDALLRSVAEEVQQPVKKNPFENSHVQSRWYLKESADQLERAEQAKEDAGAARLANFIREYLKKRPEHEGVHYSDLLEQYLGVQDKPRRLLVYWLPEYFIKTPSGTWRLPDKEEAQQLAKLREAGTLRRIKRFANTLIEGVPVREQDRPGSDVDLLDWLRQCRRAGLYDQGKAIYEKGGMNFANLTDEQQIEAEDDYRICVRRGSSEEAKPKPRRQKVQAGEE
;
A
#
# COMPACT_ATOMS: atom_id res chain seq x y z
N MET A 1 -36.57 -3.52 -20.97
CA MET A 1 -35.11 -3.58 -20.78
C MET A 1 -34.35 -3.52 -22.12
N ALA A 2 -34.60 -4.41 -23.08
CA ALA A 2 -33.91 -4.40 -24.38
C ALA A 2 -34.05 -3.07 -25.16
N THR A 3 -35.24 -2.50 -25.21
CA THR A 3 -35.52 -1.24 -25.94
C THR A 3 -34.82 -0.02 -25.33
N VAL A 4 -34.70 0.02 -24.00
CA VAL A 4 -34.03 1.12 -23.29
C VAL A 4 -32.51 1.05 -23.49
N ARG A 5 -31.93 -0.16 -23.45
CA ARG A 5 -30.52 -0.37 -23.77
C ARG A 5 -30.20 0.00 -25.22
N ALA A 6 -31.02 -0.40 -26.17
CA ALA A 6 -30.84 -0.05 -27.59
C ALA A 6 -30.90 1.47 -27.82
N LEU A 7 -31.82 2.19 -27.16
CA LEU A 7 -31.88 3.64 -27.21
C LEU A 7 -30.66 4.31 -26.57
N TRP A 8 -30.15 3.74 -25.49
CA TRP A 8 -28.96 4.25 -24.80
C TRP A 8 -27.68 4.08 -25.63
N GLU A 9 -27.47 2.90 -26.20
CA GLU A 9 -26.34 2.60 -27.09
C GLU A 9 -26.38 3.46 -28.37
N ALA A 10 -27.57 3.73 -28.91
CA ALA A 10 -27.74 4.65 -30.04
C ALA A 10 -27.36 6.10 -29.70
N VAL A 11 -27.55 6.53 -28.45
CA VAL A 11 -27.15 7.86 -27.97
C VAL A 11 -25.65 7.93 -27.68
N ASP A 12 -25.03 6.84 -27.23
CA ASP A 12 -23.57 6.73 -27.05
C ASP A 12 -22.79 6.85 -28.37
N ALA A 13 -23.40 6.47 -29.50
CA ALA A 13 -22.79 6.50 -30.82
C ALA A 13 -22.90 7.85 -31.57
N ALA A 14 -23.49 8.89 -30.98
CA ALA A 14 -23.75 10.19 -31.63
C ALA A 14 -22.89 11.34 -31.06
N ASP A 15 -22.42 12.31 -31.86
CA ASP A 15 -21.45 13.33 -31.40
C ASP A 15 -21.90 14.24 -30.22
N ASP A 16 -20.90 14.66 -29.44
CA ASP A 16 -20.89 14.97 -28.01
C ASP A 16 -21.82 16.08 -27.48
N SER A 17 -22.40 16.96 -28.31
CA SER A 17 -23.04 18.17 -27.76
C SER A 17 -24.42 17.95 -27.12
N GLN A 18 -25.11 16.84 -27.43
CA GLN A 18 -26.48 16.57 -26.95
C GLN A 18 -26.65 15.25 -26.18
N GLN A 19 -25.60 14.41 -26.14
CA GLN A 19 -25.67 13.10 -25.48
C GLN A 19 -26.10 13.19 -24.01
N PHE A 20 -25.48 14.10 -23.26
CA PHE A 20 -25.75 14.24 -21.82
C PHE A 20 -27.20 14.64 -21.54
N LYS A 21 -27.77 15.52 -22.37
CA LYS A 21 -29.14 15.98 -22.23
C LYS A 21 -30.14 14.85 -22.50
N ILE A 22 -29.93 14.10 -23.59
CA ILE A 22 -30.82 13.00 -23.98
C ILE A 22 -30.75 11.85 -22.98
N LYS A 23 -29.55 11.49 -22.50
CA LYS A 23 -29.37 10.48 -21.44
C LYS A 23 -30.10 10.88 -20.15
N ARG A 24 -29.97 12.15 -19.74
CA ARG A 24 -30.68 12.67 -18.58
C ARG A 24 -32.21 12.58 -18.74
N ASP A 25 -32.73 12.96 -19.90
CA ASP A 25 -34.17 12.91 -20.19
C ASP A 25 -34.72 11.48 -20.20
N ILE A 26 -33.94 10.50 -20.72
CA ILE A 26 -34.29 9.08 -20.66
C ILE A 26 -34.34 8.60 -19.19
N SER A 27 -33.32 8.92 -18.38
CA SER A 27 -33.27 8.52 -16.97
C SER A 27 -34.41 9.14 -16.14
N GLU A 28 -34.70 10.43 -16.33
CA GLU A 28 -35.80 11.11 -15.64
C GLU A 28 -37.16 10.51 -16.01
N THR A 29 -37.36 10.16 -17.27
CA THR A 29 -38.60 9.54 -17.75
C THR A 29 -38.79 8.15 -17.15
N ILE A 30 -37.75 7.33 -17.09
CA ILE A 30 -37.78 5.99 -16.48
C ILE A 30 -38.09 6.08 -14.99
N ASN A 31 -37.45 7.01 -14.26
CA ASN A 31 -37.68 7.19 -12.84
C ASN A 31 -39.10 7.69 -12.54
N ARG A 32 -39.65 8.58 -13.36
CA ARG A 32 -41.06 8.99 -13.25
C ARG A 32 -42.02 7.83 -13.50
N LEU A 33 -41.75 7.00 -14.50
CA LEU A 33 -42.56 5.81 -14.79
C LEU A 33 -42.49 4.80 -13.65
N LYS A 34 -41.28 4.55 -13.11
CA LYS A 34 -41.07 3.67 -11.95
C LYS A 34 -41.86 4.15 -10.73
N SER A 35 -41.75 5.43 -10.39
CA SER A 35 -42.52 6.02 -9.28
C SER A 35 -44.04 5.90 -9.47
N ARG A 36 -44.54 6.11 -10.70
CA ARG A 36 -45.98 5.94 -11.00
C ARG A 36 -46.43 4.49 -10.88
N VAL A 37 -45.60 3.53 -11.31
CA VAL A 37 -45.88 2.09 -11.17
C VAL A 37 -45.83 1.66 -9.71
N GLU A 38 -44.86 2.13 -8.93
CA GLU A 38 -44.76 1.89 -7.48
C GLU A 38 -45.99 2.41 -6.74
N THR A 39 -46.49 3.59 -7.15
CA THR A 39 -47.72 4.18 -6.61
C THR A 39 -48.97 3.38 -6.98
N LEU A 40 -49.00 2.76 -8.17
CA LEU A 40 -50.13 1.96 -8.66
C LEU A 40 -50.17 0.54 -8.11
N VAL A 41 -49.01 -0.07 -7.83
CA VAL A 41 -48.90 -1.51 -7.51
C VAL A 41 -48.64 -1.77 -6.02
N GLY A 42 -48.29 -0.74 -5.24
CA GLY A 42 -48.23 -0.79 -3.77
C GLY A 42 -47.30 -1.88 -3.22
N ASN A 43 -46.01 -1.58 -3.06
CA ASN A 43 -44.97 -2.31 -2.29
C ASN A 43 -44.98 -3.86 -2.24
N ARG A 44 -45.60 -4.56 -3.19
CA ARG A 44 -45.67 -6.04 -3.22
C ARG A 44 -44.65 -6.72 -4.13
N LEU A 45 -43.66 -5.99 -4.66
CA LEU A 45 -42.55 -6.55 -5.44
C LEU A 45 -41.17 -6.17 -4.88
N VAL A 46 -41.00 -6.23 -3.55
CA VAL A 46 -39.67 -6.21 -2.93
C VAL A 46 -39.47 -7.53 -2.19
N SER A 47 -39.25 -8.61 -2.94
CA SER A 47 -38.54 -9.80 -2.43
C SER A 47 -37.99 -10.74 -3.51
N ALA A 48 -37.96 -10.35 -4.78
CA ALA A 48 -37.34 -11.17 -5.82
C ALA A 48 -36.22 -10.38 -6.50
N ARG A 49 -34.98 -10.76 -6.14
CA ARG A 49 -33.69 -10.33 -6.70
C ARG A 49 -33.34 -8.85 -6.50
N ASN A 50 -32.32 -8.64 -5.67
CA ASN A 50 -31.44 -7.47 -5.71
C ASN A 50 -30.92 -7.29 -7.14
N GLU A 51 -31.63 -6.52 -7.96
CA GLU A 51 -31.03 -5.87 -9.11
C GLU A 51 -30.20 -4.71 -8.56
N ARG A 52 -28.89 -4.97 -8.52
CA ARG A 52 -27.83 -3.99 -8.30
C ARG A 52 -28.11 -2.75 -9.13
N SER A 53 -27.92 -1.58 -8.52
CA SER A 53 -28.04 -0.28 -9.19
C SER A 53 -27.17 -0.27 -10.46
N LEU A 54 -27.77 0.12 -11.58
CA LEU A 54 -27.09 0.22 -12.89
C LEU A 54 -25.89 1.19 -12.88
N PHE A 55 -25.70 1.93 -11.79
CA PHE A 55 -24.62 2.89 -11.58
C PHE A 55 -23.34 2.29 -10.95
N GLU A 56 -23.36 1.04 -10.49
CA GLU A 56 -22.16 0.37 -9.94
C GLU A 56 -21.40 -0.48 -10.99
N GLN A 57 -21.97 -0.69 -12.19
CA GLN A 57 -21.38 -1.61 -13.18
C GLN A 57 -20.35 -0.98 -14.13
N ALA A 58 -20.15 0.35 -14.08
CA ALA A 58 -19.14 1.00 -14.91
C ALA A 58 -17.71 0.91 -14.33
N GLU A 59 -17.54 0.57 -13.06
CA GLU A 59 -16.22 0.47 -12.41
C GLU A 59 -15.67 -0.96 -12.32
N HIS A 60 -16.39 -1.98 -12.83
CA HIS A 60 -16.01 -3.40 -12.70
C HIS A 60 -15.86 -4.15 -14.03
N GLN A 61 -15.47 -3.45 -15.11
CA GLN A 61 -15.01 -4.13 -16.32
C GLN A 61 -13.48 -4.24 -16.29
N GLY A 62 -12.98 -5.21 -15.52
CA GLY A 62 -11.55 -5.49 -15.43
C GLY A 62 -11.11 -6.56 -14.44
N ALA A 63 -12.01 -7.44 -13.97
CA ALA A 63 -11.60 -8.59 -13.18
C ALA A 63 -12.50 -9.78 -13.53
N THR A 64 -11.91 -10.75 -14.23
CA THR A 64 -12.51 -12.07 -14.46
C THR A 64 -12.63 -12.77 -13.11
N GLU A 65 -13.84 -12.89 -12.58
CA GLU A 65 -14.13 -13.67 -11.37
C GLU A 65 -13.82 -15.15 -11.64
N VAL A 66 -12.73 -15.64 -11.06
CA VAL A 66 -12.59 -17.06 -10.74
C VAL A 66 -13.39 -17.26 -9.46
N GLU A 67 -14.48 -18.03 -9.53
CA GLU A 67 -15.25 -18.48 -8.36
C GLU A 67 -14.32 -19.28 -7.42
N THR A 68 -13.72 -18.59 -6.47
CA THR A 68 -13.20 -19.21 -5.25
C THR A 68 -14.27 -18.99 -4.19
N GLY A 69 -14.83 -20.09 -3.68
CA GLY A 69 -15.75 -20.08 -2.56
C GLY A 69 -15.04 -19.58 -1.30
N VAL A 70 -15.05 -18.27 -1.07
CA VAL A 70 -14.65 -17.67 0.20
C VAL A 70 -15.88 -17.72 1.13
N PRO A 71 -15.78 -18.35 2.31
CA PRO A 71 -16.89 -18.38 3.26
C PRO A 71 -17.20 -16.96 3.72
N ARG A 72 -18.47 -16.56 3.64
CA ARG A 72 -18.96 -15.28 4.16
C ARG A 72 -18.55 -15.12 5.61
N SER A 73 -17.75 -14.09 5.89
CA SER A 73 -17.35 -13.66 7.23
C SER A 73 -18.58 -13.50 8.12
N THR A 74 -18.69 -14.31 9.17
CA THR A 74 -19.69 -14.13 10.23
C THR A 74 -19.31 -12.88 11.03
N SER A 75 -20.06 -11.79 10.88
CA SER A 75 -19.87 -10.55 11.65
C SER A 75 -19.71 -10.85 13.14
N ARG A 76 -18.57 -10.47 13.72
CA ARG A 76 -18.24 -10.63 15.16
C ARG A 76 -19.34 -10.13 16.09
N PHE A 77 -20.02 -9.07 15.68
CA PHE A 77 -21.11 -8.48 16.43
C PHE A 77 -22.43 -8.89 15.75
N THR A 78 -23.27 -9.61 16.50
CA THR A 78 -24.67 -9.78 16.14
C THR A 78 -25.41 -8.46 16.31
N GLU A 79 -26.52 -8.27 15.60
CA GLU A 79 -27.32 -7.06 15.76
C GLU A 79 -27.87 -6.98 17.20
N PRO A 80 -27.54 -5.92 17.97
CA PRO A 80 -27.88 -5.88 19.38
C PRO A 80 -29.36 -5.61 19.56
N VAL A 81 -30.01 -6.47 20.35
CA VAL A 81 -31.44 -6.34 20.70
C VAL A 81 -31.60 -5.31 21.81
N LEU A 82 -32.65 -4.48 21.71
CA LEU A 82 -33.01 -3.53 22.76
C LEU A 82 -33.48 -4.28 24.01
N ARG A 83 -32.73 -4.14 25.11
CA ARG A 83 -32.98 -4.82 26.38
C ARG A 83 -32.58 -3.98 27.58
N VAL A 84 -32.97 -4.43 28.77
CA VAL A 84 -32.62 -3.79 30.05
C VAL A 84 -31.11 -3.88 30.32
N TYR A 85 -30.48 -2.73 30.52
CA TYR A 85 -29.07 -2.60 30.90
C TYR A 85 -28.95 -2.04 32.33
N ALA A 86 -29.30 -2.85 33.34
CA ALA A 86 -29.28 -2.42 34.74
C ALA A 86 -27.97 -2.75 35.49
N LYS A 87 -27.16 -3.68 34.95
CA LYS A 87 -25.90 -4.14 35.54
C LYS A 87 -24.75 -3.84 34.56
N ASP A 88 -24.10 -2.69 34.76
CA ASP A 88 -23.00 -2.24 33.90
C ASP A 88 -21.77 -3.14 34.03
N LEU A 89 -21.38 -3.51 35.27
CA LEU A 89 -20.17 -4.30 35.55
C LEU A 89 -18.90 -3.70 34.90
N ALA A 90 -18.86 -2.38 34.69
CA ALA A 90 -17.79 -1.73 33.94
C ALA A 90 -16.44 -1.85 34.66
N GLU A 91 -16.44 -1.63 35.98
CA GLU A 91 -15.26 -1.74 36.85
C GLU A 91 -14.71 -3.18 36.87
N HIS A 92 -15.60 -4.16 37.06
CA HIS A 92 -15.23 -5.57 37.00
C HIS A 92 -14.69 -5.98 35.63
N SER A 93 -15.22 -5.40 34.55
CA SER A 93 -14.75 -5.67 33.20
C SER A 93 -13.32 -5.13 32.98
N LEU A 94 -13.03 -3.91 33.46
CA LEU A 94 -11.67 -3.35 33.45
C LEU A 94 -10.69 -4.21 34.26
N GLN A 95 -11.12 -4.70 35.41
CA GLN A 95 -10.28 -5.49 36.30
C GLN A 95 -10.00 -6.90 35.77
N HIS A 96 -11.01 -7.57 35.18
CA HIS A 96 -10.92 -9.00 34.89
C HIS A 96 -10.64 -9.35 33.43
N LEU A 97 -11.00 -8.52 32.45
CA LEU A 97 -10.69 -8.83 31.04
C LEU A 97 -9.19 -8.92 30.73
N PRO A 98 -8.29 -8.14 31.36
CA PRO A 98 -6.85 -8.34 31.16
C PRO A 98 -6.35 -9.74 31.52
N HIS A 99 -7.06 -10.47 32.39
CA HIS A 99 -6.73 -11.85 32.74
C HIS A 99 -7.28 -12.87 31.74
N ALA A 100 -8.16 -12.46 30.83
CA ALA A 100 -8.73 -13.33 29.82
C ALA A 100 -7.64 -13.98 28.95
N ALA A 101 -6.52 -13.28 28.67
CA ALA A 101 -5.43 -13.80 27.83
C ALA A 101 -4.79 -15.11 28.35
N LYS A 102 -5.05 -15.48 29.60
CA LYS A 102 -4.60 -16.75 30.20
C LYS A 102 -5.46 -17.96 29.82
N TYR A 103 -6.62 -17.72 29.21
CA TYR A 103 -7.64 -18.71 28.87
C TYR A 103 -7.80 -18.77 27.36
N ARG A 104 -8.38 -19.87 26.86
CA ARG A 104 -8.59 -20.06 25.42
C ARG A 104 -10.06 -20.20 25.05
N THR A 105 -10.93 -20.40 26.03
CA THR A 105 -12.36 -20.64 25.80
C THR A 105 -13.24 -19.79 26.72
N VAL A 106 -14.45 -19.50 26.25
CA VAL A 106 -15.46 -18.78 27.05
C VAL A 106 -15.78 -19.50 28.37
N PRO A 107 -16.00 -20.83 28.41
CA PRO A 107 -16.29 -21.54 29.66
C PRO A 107 -15.17 -21.43 30.71
N GLU A 108 -13.90 -21.53 30.30
CA GLU A 108 -12.76 -21.37 31.20
C GLU A 108 -12.74 -19.98 31.85
N PHE A 109 -12.93 -18.94 31.03
CA PHE A 109 -12.94 -17.56 31.51
C PHE A 109 -14.17 -17.27 32.38
N ARG A 110 -15.34 -17.82 32.03
CA ARG A 110 -16.58 -17.75 32.82
C ARG A 110 -16.36 -18.34 34.22
N GLU A 111 -15.71 -19.48 34.31
CA GLU A 111 -15.39 -20.15 35.58
C GLU A 111 -14.40 -19.34 36.43
N TYR A 112 -13.40 -18.71 35.78
CA TYR A 112 -12.52 -17.76 36.45
C TYR A 112 -13.29 -16.58 37.06
N LEU A 113 -14.19 -15.96 36.31
CA LEU A 113 -15.02 -14.85 36.79
C LEU A 113 -15.90 -15.29 37.97
N ALA A 114 -16.55 -16.45 37.87
CA ALA A 114 -17.39 -16.99 38.94
C ALA A 114 -16.64 -17.21 40.27
N LYS A 115 -15.32 -17.44 40.21
CA LYS A 115 -14.44 -17.58 41.40
C LYS A 115 -13.87 -16.27 41.91
N LYS A 116 -13.65 -15.29 41.04
CA LYS A 116 -12.89 -14.06 41.38
C LYS A 116 -13.72 -12.81 41.56
N LEU A 117 -14.97 -12.79 41.09
CA LEU A 117 -15.85 -11.65 41.31
C LEU A 117 -16.16 -11.46 42.81
N PRO A 118 -16.14 -10.21 43.32
CA PRO A 118 -16.23 -9.93 44.75
C PRO A 118 -17.69 -9.92 45.28
N PHE A 119 -18.50 -10.89 44.87
CA PHE A 119 -19.87 -11.05 45.39
C PHE A 119 -19.93 -12.24 46.36
N ASN A 120 -20.65 -12.08 47.47
CA ASN A 120 -20.74 -13.11 48.51
C ASN A 120 -21.42 -14.40 48.00
N SER A 121 -22.54 -14.25 47.28
CA SER A 121 -23.31 -15.39 46.75
C SER A 121 -22.71 -15.95 45.47
N GLU A 122 -22.52 -17.27 45.42
CA GLU A 122 -22.08 -17.97 44.22
C GLU A 122 -23.06 -17.79 43.05
N ALA A 123 -24.37 -17.85 43.30
CA ALA A 123 -25.39 -17.63 42.27
C ALA A 123 -25.29 -16.22 41.67
N THR A 124 -24.96 -15.21 42.49
CA THR A 124 -24.71 -13.84 41.99
C THR A 124 -23.40 -13.76 41.20
N ARG A 125 -22.31 -14.38 41.67
CA ARG A 125 -21.04 -14.43 40.91
C ARG A 125 -21.24 -15.07 39.54
N ARG A 126 -21.95 -16.21 39.47
CA ARG A 126 -22.25 -16.89 38.19
C ARG A 126 -23.09 -16.02 37.26
N ARG A 127 -24.14 -15.35 37.76
CA ARG A 127 -24.94 -14.41 36.94
C ARG A 127 -24.13 -13.22 36.43
N CYS A 128 -23.30 -12.62 37.28
CA CYS A 128 -22.45 -11.50 36.87
C CYS A 128 -21.36 -11.92 35.87
N ALA A 129 -20.78 -13.12 36.04
CA ALA A 129 -19.88 -13.70 35.05
C ALA A 129 -20.57 -13.86 33.70
N GLU A 130 -21.81 -14.34 33.70
CA GLU A 130 -22.62 -14.52 32.49
C GLU A 130 -22.92 -13.19 31.78
N TYR A 131 -23.20 -12.11 32.53
CA TYR A 131 -23.37 -10.78 31.95
C TYR A 131 -22.10 -10.26 31.28
N ILE A 132 -20.93 -10.43 31.89
CA ILE A 132 -19.65 -10.01 31.31
C ILE A 132 -19.36 -10.82 30.04
N VAL A 133 -19.48 -12.15 30.12
CA VAL A 133 -19.20 -13.04 28.99
C VAL A 133 -20.10 -12.73 27.80
N ASN A 134 -21.41 -12.64 27.99
CA ASN A 134 -22.34 -12.38 26.89
C ASN A 134 -22.14 -11.01 26.23
N ARG A 135 -21.53 -10.06 26.93
CA ARG A 135 -21.24 -8.73 26.41
C ARG A 135 -19.96 -8.69 25.56
N PHE A 136 -18.90 -9.36 26.01
CA PHE A 136 -17.59 -9.27 25.37
C PHE A 136 -17.27 -10.45 24.44
N PHE A 137 -17.97 -11.58 24.62
CA PHE A 137 -17.86 -12.81 23.84
C PHE A 137 -19.26 -13.31 23.43
N PRO A 138 -20.02 -12.53 22.63
CA PRO A 138 -21.37 -12.91 22.23
C PRO A 138 -21.37 -14.23 21.43
N GLY A 139 -22.37 -15.07 21.68
CA GLY A 139 -22.51 -16.37 21.01
C GLY A 139 -21.47 -17.42 21.42
N ASP A 140 -20.87 -17.28 22.61
CA ASP A 140 -19.79 -18.13 23.12
C ASP A 140 -18.52 -18.17 22.22
N VAL A 141 -18.34 -17.17 21.35
CA VAL A 141 -17.17 -17.05 20.47
C VAL A 141 -16.03 -16.33 21.20
N TYR A 142 -14.93 -17.06 21.44
CA TYR A 142 -13.74 -16.53 22.11
C TYR A 142 -12.82 -15.79 21.14
N ASN A 143 -13.13 -14.53 20.85
CA ASN A 143 -12.30 -13.67 20.01
C ASN A 143 -10.98 -13.33 20.72
N GLY A 144 -9.86 -13.89 20.26
CA GLY A 144 -8.56 -13.81 20.94
C GLY A 144 -7.93 -12.41 20.99
N ASP A 145 -8.32 -11.51 20.09
CA ASP A 145 -7.79 -10.15 20.02
C ASP A 145 -8.16 -9.31 21.26
N LEU A 146 -9.36 -9.47 21.82
CA LEU A 146 -9.82 -8.68 22.97
C LEU A 146 -9.05 -9.04 24.24
N PRO A 147 -8.89 -10.33 24.61
CA PRO A 147 -8.01 -10.75 25.68
C PRO A 147 -6.57 -10.23 25.55
N GLU A 148 -5.96 -10.36 24.37
CA GLU A 148 -4.58 -9.92 24.11
C GLU A 148 -4.45 -8.40 24.25
N PHE A 149 -5.37 -7.64 23.63
CA PHE A 149 -5.42 -6.20 23.77
C PHE A 149 -5.64 -5.78 25.23
N ALA A 150 -6.57 -6.43 25.93
CA ALA A 150 -6.89 -6.11 27.32
C ALA A 150 -5.70 -6.34 28.26
N ALA A 151 -4.93 -7.42 28.04
CA ALA A 151 -3.72 -7.69 28.78
C ALA A 151 -2.65 -6.61 28.53
N ALA A 152 -2.43 -6.20 27.27
CA ALA A 152 -1.44 -5.18 26.91
C ALA A 152 -1.84 -3.75 27.33
N ALA A 153 -3.15 -3.50 27.43
CA ALA A 153 -3.75 -2.22 27.79
C ALA A 153 -4.12 -2.10 29.28
N ALA A 154 -3.80 -3.11 30.11
CA ALA A 154 -4.14 -3.12 31.53
C ALA A 154 -3.66 -1.83 32.24
N GLY A 155 -4.57 -1.17 32.95
CA GLY A 155 -4.30 0.08 33.67
C GLY A 155 -4.13 1.32 32.79
N LYS A 156 -4.25 1.20 31.46
CA LYS A 156 -4.15 2.33 30.52
C LYS A 156 -5.54 2.80 30.10
N PRO A 157 -5.73 4.12 29.81
CA PRO A 157 -7.00 4.64 29.29
C PRO A 157 -7.49 3.97 28.00
N SER A 158 -6.56 3.41 27.21
CA SER A 158 -6.85 2.67 25.99
C SER A 158 -7.75 1.46 26.21
N LEU A 159 -7.70 0.83 27.39
CA LEU A 159 -8.60 -0.26 27.74
C LEU A 159 -10.04 0.24 27.91
N GLY A 160 -10.22 1.36 28.62
CA GLY A 160 -11.52 2.00 28.80
C GLY A 160 -12.21 2.28 27.47
N ASP A 161 -11.48 2.90 26.53
CA ASP A 161 -11.99 3.16 25.16
C ASP A 161 -12.49 1.89 24.46
N ALA A 162 -11.66 0.86 24.43
CA ALA A 162 -11.99 -0.40 23.74
C ALA A 162 -13.20 -1.08 24.38
N LEU A 163 -13.25 -1.15 25.71
CA LEU A 163 -14.36 -1.80 26.42
C LEU A 163 -15.66 -0.99 26.31
N PHE A 164 -15.59 0.34 26.32
CA PHE A 164 -16.74 1.19 26.07
C PHE A 164 -17.31 0.93 24.67
N TYR A 165 -16.44 0.88 23.66
CA TYR A 165 -16.85 0.59 22.29
C TYR A 165 -17.54 -0.77 22.16
N VAL A 166 -16.92 -1.84 22.68
CA VAL A 166 -17.51 -3.18 22.64
C VAL A 166 -18.82 -3.24 23.43
N THR A 167 -18.92 -2.52 24.55
CA THR A 167 -20.17 -2.42 25.31
C THR A 167 -21.27 -1.74 24.48
N CYS A 168 -20.97 -0.68 23.73
CA CYS A 168 -21.93 -0.04 22.83
C CYS A 168 -22.36 -0.97 21.68
N ARG A 169 -21.45 -1.81 21.17
CA ARG A 169 -21.77 -2.85 20.17
C ARG A 169 -22.68 -3.93 20.72
N ALA A 170 -22.53 -4.30 21.99
CA ALA A 170 -23.31 -5.37 22.62
C ALA A 170 -24.66 -4.89 23.19
N GLU A 171 -24.74 -3.64 23.65
CA GLU A 171 -25.91 -3.11 24.38
C GLU A 171 -26.58 -1.98 23.60
N LYS A 172 -27.68 -2.28 22.91
CA LYS A 172 -28.37 -1.35 22.01
C LYS A 172 -28.81 -0.05 22.68
N ILE A 173 -29.27 -0.12 23.93
CA ILE A 173 -29.69 1.09 24.65
C ILE A 173 -28.52 2.06 24.89
N LEU A 174 -27.30 1.54 25.06
CA LEU A 174 -26.11 2.39 25.26
C LEU A 174 -25.67 3.05 23.96
N SER A 175 -25.64 2.32 22.83
CA SER A 175 -25.34 2.91 21.52
C SER A 175 -26.39 3.93 21.08
N LEU A 176 -27.68 3.65 21.26
CA LEU A 176 -28.74 4.64 21.03
C LEU A 176 -28.60 5.87 21.93
N THR A 177 -28.19 5.68 23.18
CA THR A 177 -27.92 6.80 24.09
C THR A 177 -26.72 7.62 23.61
N ALA A 178 -25.66 6.96 23.16
CA ALA A 178 -24.49 7.66 22.62
C ALA A 178 -24.85 8.49 21.37
N GLU A 179 -25.58 7.89 20.42
CA GLU A 179 -25.87 8.51 19.12
C GLU A 179 -26.95 9.57 19.15
N GLU A 180 -28.02 9.37 19.92
CA GLU A 180 -29.22 10.19 19.79
C GLU A 180 -29.38 11.24 20.90
N ILE A 181 -28.65 11.09 22.01
CA ILE A 181 -28.74 12.06 23.12
C ILE A 181 -27.38 12.59 23.55
N VAL A 182 -26.35 11.76 23.76
CA VAL A 182 -25.06 12.25 24.23
C VAL A 182 -24.34 13.03 23.13
N PHE A 183 -24.19 12.45 21.94
CA PHE A 183 -23.49 13.09 20.82
C PHE A 183 -24.17 14.39 20.34
N PRO A 184 -25.51 14.45 20.13
CA PRO A 184 -26.16 15.68 19.69
C PRO A 184 -26.14 16.80 20.75
N LEU A 185 -26.00 16.46 22.03
CA LEU A 185 -25.90 17.41 23.14
C LEU A 185 -24.45 17.69 23.57
N LEU A 186 -23.46 17.17 22.82
CA LEU A 186 -22.05 17.46 23.06
C LEU A 186 -21.75 18.97 23.05
N PRO A 187 -22.30 19.81 22.14
CA PRO A 187 -22.08 21.26 22.18
C PRO A 187 -22.59 21.94 23.45
N GLN A 188 -23.51 21.29 24.18
CA GLN A 188 -24.05 21.79 25.45
C GLN A 188 -23.19 21.34 26.64
N GLY A 189 -22.15 20.53 26.42
CA GLY A 189 -21.28 19.97 27.46
C GLY A 189 -21.83 18.69 28.11
N GLY A 190 -22.83 18.04 27.51
CA GLY A 190 -23.42 16.78 27.98
C GLY A 190 -24.86 16.87 28.47
N VAL A 191 -25.34 15.81 29.11
CA VAL A 191 -26.78 15.50 29.27
C VAL A 191 -27.19 15.51 30.74
N ARG A 192 -28.36 16.12 31.05
CA ARG A 192 -28.97 16.03 32.39
C ARG A 192 -29.53 14.63 32.63
N ARG A 193 -29.42 14.12 33.86
CA ARG A 193 -29.93 12.78 34.23
C ARG A 193 -31.44 12.65 34.03
N THR A 194 -32.21 13.72 34.22
CA THR A 194 -33.66 13.75 33.94
C THR A 194 -33.97 13.49 32.47
N ARG A 195 -33.26 14.16 31.56
CA ARG A 195 -33.42 13.97 30.11
C ARG A 195 -33.01 12.57 29.67
N LEU A 196 -31.94 12.03 30.29
CA LEU A 196 -31.53 10.64 30.07
C LEU A 196 -32.62 9.65 30.53
N HIS A 197 -33.20 9.88 31.72
CA HIS A 197 -34.31 9.09 32.23
C HIS A 197 -35.51 9.13 31.27
N GLU A 198 -35.98 10.31 30.87
CA GLU A 198 -37.09 10.49 29.93
C GLU A 198 -36.85 9.74 28.61
N TYR A 199 -35.63 9.82 28.08
CA TYR A 199 -35.24 9.11 26.87
C TYR A 199 -35.31 7.59 27.04
N ILE A 200 -34.76 7.05 28.14
CA ILE A 200 -34.80 5.61 28.43
C ILE A 200 -36.24 5.14 28.63
N GLN A 201 -37.06 5.87 29.38
CA GLN A 201 -38.48 5.57 29.59
C GLN A 201 -39.25 5.53 28.26
N THR A 202 -38.91 6.41 27.32
CA THR A 202 -39.52 6.43 25.97
C THR A 202 -39.11 5.20 25.15
N ARG A 203 -37.84 4.77 25.25
CA ARG A 203 -37.32 3.60 24.54
C ARG A 203 -37.76 2.26 25.15
N LEU A 204 -38.01 2.23 26.45
CA LEU A 204 -38.39 1.04 27.23
C LEU A 204 -39.58 1.37 28.15
N PRO A 205 -40.79 1.59 27.60
CA PRO A 205 -41.94 2.07 28.37
C PRO A 205 -42.40 1.12 29.47
N ASP A 206 -42.26 -0.19 29.26
CA ASP A 206 -42.70 -1.21 30.21
C ASP A 206 -41.67 -1.53 31.31
N SER A 207 -40.50 -0.89 31.29
CA SER A 207 -39.43 -1.20 32.23
C SER A 207 -39.66 -0.53 33.59
N LYS A 208 -39.62 -1.33 34.65
CA LYS A 208 -39.61 -0.82 36.04
C LYS A 208 -38.23 -0.38 36.53
N SER A 209 -37.18 -0.57 35.71
CA SER A 209 -35.78 -0.37 36.07
C SER A 209 -35.15 0.84 35.40
N VAL A 210 -35.93 1.85 34.97
CA VAL A 210 -35.40 3.00 34.23
C VAL A 210 -34.31 3.75 35.01
N ASP A 211 -34.48 3.94 36.31
CA ASP A 211 -33.47 4.59 37.16
C ASP A 211 -32.17 3.77 37.27
N GLU A 212 -32.29 2.45 37.35
CA GLU A 212 -31.15 1.53 37.38
C GLU A 212 -30.40 1.54 36.04
N ILE A 213 -31.14 1.57 34.93
CA ILE A 213 -30.58 1.66 33.57
C ILE A 213 -29.86 2.98 33.38
N GLY A 214 -30.50 4.11 33.74
CA GLY A 214 -29.88 5.43 33.64
C GLY A 214 -28.62 5.53 34.49
N SER A 215 -28.65 4.97 35.70
CA SER A 215 -27.47 4.92 36.56
C SER A 215 -26.36 4.02 36.04
N ALA A 216 -26.71 2.87 35.46
CA ALA A 216 -25.74 1.97 34.81
C ALA A 216 -25.07 2.65 33.62
N ILE A 217 -25.83 3.29 32.73
CA ILE A 217 -25.30 4.06 31.60
C ILE A 217 -24.31 5.12 32.08
N VAL A 218 -24.69 5.94 33.06
CA VAL A 218 -23.81 7.01 33.55
C VAL A 218 -22.52 6.45 34.16
N ARG A 219 -22.60 5.37 34.95
CA ARG A 219 -21.41 4.68 35.48
C ARG A 219 -20.53 4.15 34.35
N THR A 220 -21.10 3.60 33.28
CA THR A 220 -20.33 3.11 32.13
C THR A 220 -19.51 4.21 31.46
N TYR A 221 -20.09 5.40 31.26
CA TYR A 221 -19.34 6.56 30.73
C TYR A 221 -18.22 7.01 31.66
N GLU A 222 -18.48 7.07 32.96
CA GLU A 222 -17.52 7.51 33.97
C GLU A 222 -16.38 6.50 34.15
N THR A 223 -16.69 5.23 34.37
CA THR A 223 -15.73 4.16 34.62
C THR A 223 -14.81 3.92 33.44
N TYR A 224 -15.31 4.00 32.20
CA TYR A 224 -14.47 3.87 31.01
C TYR A 224 -13.78 5.17 30.58
N GLY A 225 -13.95 6.28 31.30
CA GLY A 225 -13.26 7.53 31.05
C GLY A 225 -13.71 8.27 29.78
N VAL A 226 -14.98 8.09 29.38
CA VAL A 226 -15.59 8.78 28.22
C VAL A 226 -16.30 10.06 28.65
N GLY A 227 -16.78 10.12 29.89
CA GLY A 227 -17.40 11.31 30.47
C GLY A 227 -17.15 11.40 31.96
N HIS A 228 -17.59 12.51 32.56
CA HIS A 228 -17.59 12.71 34.01
C HIS A 228 -19.02 12.95 34.49
N ALA A 229 -19.40 12.37 35.61
CA ALA A 229 -20.76 12.47 36.11
C ALA A 229 -20.82 13.15 37.47
N ASP A 230 -21.86 13.97 37.66
CA ASP A 230 -22.28 14.44 38.97
C ASP A 230 -23.68 13.90 39.32
N ARG A 231 -24.24 14.39 40.44
CA ARG A 231 -25.57 13.98 40.91
C ARG A 231 -26.70 14.27 39.91
N THR A 232 -26.52 15.23 39.03
CA THR A 232 -27.55 15.79 38.15
C THR A 232 -27.23 15.67 36.66
N ARG A 233 -25.97 15.46 36.28
CA ARG A 233 -25.49 15.58 34.91
C ARG A 233 -24.42 14.54 34.57
N LEU A 234 -24.45 14.07 33.33
CA LEU A 234 -23.34 13.43 32.64
C LEU A 234 -22.68 14.47 31.72
N SER A 235 -21.49 14.90 32.08
CA SER A 235 -20.70 15.88 31.34
C SER A 235 -19.76 15.18 30.36
N VAL A 236 -19.75 15.65 29.11
CA VAL A 236 -18.91 15.10 28.04
C VAL A 236 -18.31 16.23 27.20
N SER A 237 -17.20 15.94 26.55
CA SER A 237 -16.54 16.84 25.60
C SER A 237 -15.86 16.03 24.50
N LEU A 238 -15.49 16.69 23.39
CA LEU A 238 -14.59 16.06 22.43
C LEU A 238 -13.26 15.75 23.11
N ARG A 239 -12.76 14.55 22.88
CA ARG A 239 -11.58 14.01 23.54
C ARG A 239 -10.61 13.40 22.54
N GLU A 240 -9.37 13.27 22.96
CA GLU A 240 -8.37 12.50 22.24
C GLU A 240 -8.21 11.14 22.94
N GLY A 241 -8.23 10.05 22.18
CA GLY A 241 -7.95 8.71 22.69
C GLY A 241 -6.45 8.41 22.68
N SER A 242 -6.11 7.13 22.57
CA SER A 242 -4.73 6.70 22.29
C SER A 242 -4.62 6.04 20.92
N LEU A 243 -3.41 5.99 20.36
CA LEU A 243 -3.16 5.29 19.09
C LEU A 243 -3.54 3.80 19.17
N ALA A 244 -3.32 3.18 20.33
CA ALA A 244 -3.63 1.77 20.56
C ALA A 244 -5.15 1.52 20.56
N SER A 245 -5.93 2.34 21.28
CA SER A 245 -7.40 2.21 21.26
C SER A 245 -7.97 2.56 19.89
N PHE A 246 -7.44 3.59 19.23
CA PHE A 246 -7.83 3.94 17.86
C PHE A 246 -7.60 2.78 16.89
N GLY A 247 -6.38 2.22 16.86
CA GLY A 247 -6.04 1.09 15.99
C GLY A 247 -6.90 -0.14 16.26
N TYR A 248 -7.15 -0.47 17.53
CA TYR A 248 -8.00 -1.60 17.90
C TYR A 248 -9.45 -1.41 17.42
N VAL A 249 -10.06 -0.27 17.75
CA VAL A 249 -11.45 0.02 17.36
C VAL A 249 -11.59 0.13 15.84
N LEU A 250 -10.59 0.67 15.14
CA LEU A 250 -10.58 0.73 13.68
C LEU A 250 -10.72 -0.67 13.04
N HIS A 251 -9.96 -1.66 13.54
CA HIS A 251 -10.06 -3.04 13.05
C HIS A 251 -11.38 -3.73 13.43
N LEU A 252 -12.03 -3.30 14.51
CA LEU A 252 -13.38 -3.78 14.84
C LEU A 252 -14.46 -3.23 13.90
N GLU A 253 -14.30 -1.98 13.46
CA GLU A 253 -15.27 -1.33 12.57
C GLU A 253 -15.08 -1.71 11.10
N PHE A 254 -13.83 -1.97 10.72
CA PHE A 254 -13.44 -2.33 9.37
C PHE A 254 -12.66 -3.65 9.40
N PRO A 255 -13.36 -4.79 9.63
CA PRO A 255 -12.71 -6.09 9.77
C PRO A 255 -12.19 -6.63 8.44
N GLU A 256 -12.79 -6.21 7.33
CA GLU A 256 -12.39 -6.61 5.98
C GLU A 256 -11.43 -5.57 5.40
N PRO A 257 -10.29 -5.99 4.80
CA PRO A 257 -9.43 -5.10 4.05
C PRO A 257 -10.20 -4.40 2.92
N GLY A 258 -9.98 -3.10 2.74
CA GLY A 258 -10.65 -2.36 1.67
C GLY A 258 -10.44 -0.85 1.75
N MET A 259 -10.93 -0.16 0.73
CA MET A 259 -10.97 1.30 0.71
C MET A 259 -12.24 1.80 1.39
N TYR A 260 -12.07 2.59 2.44
CA TYR A 260 -13.16 3.18 3.20
C TYR A 260 -13.09 4.70 3.11
N SER A 261 -14.23 5.34 2.86
CA SER A 261 -14.29 6.80 2.81
C SER A 261 -14.04 7.40 4.20
N PHE A 262 -13.41 8.58 4.23
CA PHE A 262 -13.25 9.34 5.48
C PHE A 262 -14.61 9.64 6.12
N ASP A 263 -15.65 9.89 5.34
CA ASP A 263 -17.00 10.16 5.86
C ASP A 263 -17.55 8.98 6.66
N ARG A 264 -17.29 7.73 6.22
CA ARG A 264 -17.72 6.53 6.95
C ARG A 264 -17.03 6.41 8.32
N ILE A 265 -15.74 6.76 8.39
CA ILE A 265 -14.96 6.73 9.63
C ILE A 265 -15.37 7.89 10.57
N LEU A 266 -15.39 9.12 10.03
CA LEU A 266 -15.58 10.35 10.79
C LEU A 266 -17.05 10.62 11.15
N GLY A 267 -18.01 10.05 10.41
CA GLY A 267 -19.44 10.07 10.73
C GLY A 267 -19.92 8.82 11.47
N GLY A 268 -19.03 7.86 11.69
CA GLY A 268 -19.36 6.53 12.20
C GLY A 268 -19.42 6.40 13.73
N PRO A 269 -19.66 5.17 14.22
CA PRO A 269 -19.71 4.83 15.64
C PRO A 269 -18.49 5.28 16.44
N MET A 270 -17.29 5.17 15.88
CA MET A 270 -16.05 5.55 16.58
C MET A 270 -16.07 7.00 17.04
N HIS A 271 -16.45 7.91 16.14
CA HIS A 271 -16.56 9.33 16.46
C HIS A 271 -17.73 9.60 17.41
N LYS A 272 -18.90 9.03 17.13
CA LYS A 272 -20.14 9.32 17.86
C LYS A 272 -20.16 8.74 19.27
N TRP A 273 -19.56 7.58 19.49
CA TRP A 273 -19.62 6.88 20.77
C TRP A 273 -18.46 7.27 21.67
N LEU A 274 -17.24 7.28 21.15
CA LEU A 274 -16.04 7.58 21.94
C LEU A 274 -15.76 9.08 22.04
N LEU A 275 -16.53 9.90 21.31
CA LEU A 275 -16.43 11.35 21.28
C LEU A 275 -15.05 11.83 20.84
N TRP A 276 -14.39 11.04 20.00
CA TRP A 276 -13.05 11.36 19.52
C TRP A 276 -13.07 12.54 18.56
N ASP A 277 -12.15 13.49 18.73
CA ASP A 277 -12.02 14.61 17.81
C ASP A 277 -11.71 14.15 16.37
N ARG A 278 -12.38 14.74 15.38
CA ARG A 278 -12.23 14.34 13.97
C ARG A 278 -10.84 14.62 13.44
N GLN A 279 -10.24 15.76 13.79
CA GLN A 279 -8.88 16.08 13.33
C GLN A 279 -7.88 15.13 13.99
N TRP A 280 -8.07 14.80 15.26
CA TRP A 280 -7.27 13.81 15.96
C TRP A 280 -7.35 12.42 15.31
N MET A 281 -8.55 11.95 14.94
CA MET A 281 -8.74 10.68 14.23
C MET A 281 -7.99 10.67 12.90
N VAL A 282 -8.10 11.74 12.11
CA VAL A 282 -7.36 11.89 10.84
C VAL A 282 -5.84 11.83 11.09
N ARG A 283 -5.33 12.54 12.11
CA ARG A 283 -3.92 12.48 12.51
C ARG A 283 -3.50 11.05 12.87
N GLN A 284 -4.35 10.27 13.54
CA GLN A 284 -4.02 8.89 13.91
C GLN A 284 -3.92 7.98 12.68
N LEU A 285 -4.79 8.15 11.67
CA LEU A 285 -4.69 7.41 10.40
C LEU A 285 -3.32 7.65 9.72
N TYR A 286 -2.87 8.91 9.67
CA TYR A 286 -1.54 9.22 9.14
C TYR A 286 -0.40 8.65 10.00
N ARG A 287 -0.55 8.64 11.33
CA ARG A 287 0.43 8.02 12.23
C ARG A 287 0.54 6.51 12.04
N LEU A 288 -0.58 5.82 11.84
CA LEU A 288 -0.58 4.38 11.52
C LEU A 288 0.15 4.12 10.20
N ARG A 289 -0.12 4.94 9.18
CA ARG A 289 0.58 4.87 7.89
C ARG A 289 2.09 5.09 8.04
N GLU A 290 2.49 6.10 8.81
CA GLU A 290 3.92 6.41 8.99
C GLU A 290 4.64 5.37 9.85
N ALA A 291 3.97 4.79 10.86
CA ALA A 291 4.50 3.66 11.62
C ALA A 291 4.81 2.47 10.70
N ALA A 292 3.91 2.16 9.76
CA ALA A 292 4.14 1.11 8.77
C ALA A 292 5.35 1.42 7.86
N ARG A 293 5.50 2.67 7.41
CA ARG A 293 6.67 3.09 6.64
C ARG A 293 7.97 2.95 7.43
N ASN A 294 7.97 3.35 8.69
CA ASN A 294 9.17 3.28 9.53
C ASN A 294 9.61 1.84 9.78
N VAL A 295 8.66 0.92 10.02
CA VAL A 295 9.00 -0.51 10.12
C VAL A 295 9.66 -1.04 8.84
N ILE A 296 9.15 -0.65 7.66
CA ILE A 296 9.77 -0.99 6.38
C ILE A 296 11.18 -0.38 6.25
N ARG A 297 11.34 0.90 6.65
CA ARG A 297 12.64 1.59 6.66
C ARG A 297 13.65 0.88 7.55
N ASP A 298 13.30 0.61 8.80
CA ASP A 298 14.18 -0.01 9.77
C ASP A 298 14.58 -1.43 9.30
N PHE A 299 13.61 -2.20 8.79
CA PHE A 299 13.86 -3.54 8.29
C PHE A 299 14.79 -3.54 7.07
N LEU A 300 14.55 -2.68 6.09
CA LEU A 300 15.38 -2.59 4.89
C LEU A 300 16.75 -1.94 5.14
N THR A 301 16.87 -1.13 6.19
CA THR A 301 18.17 -0.63 6.66
C THR A 301 19.03 -1.78 7.19
N ALA A 302 18.43 -2.68 7.97
CA ALA A 302 19.12 -3.85 8.50
C ALA A 302 19.31 -4.98 7.47
N HIS A 303 18.39 -5.13 6.52
CA HIS A 303 18.34 -6.25 5.56
C HIS A 303 18.11 -5.76 4.12
N PRO A 304 19.08 -5.03 3.52
CA PRO A 304 18.94 -4.51 2.16
C PRO A 304 18.85 -5.65 1.13
N GLY A 305 17.96 -5.52 0.15
CA GLY A 305 17.76 -6.55 -0.89
C GLY A 305 16.95 -7.74 -0.39
N SER A 306 16.09 -7.52 0.61
CA SER A 306 15.10 -8.51 1.02
C SER A 306 14.05 -8.70 -0.07
N THR A 307 13.44 -9.90 -0.11
CA THR A 307 12.30 -10.18 -0.97
C THR A 307 11.06 -9.48 -0.43
N LYS A 308 10.09 -9.21 -1.31
CA LYS A 308 8.79 -8.63 -0.94
C LYS A 308 8.16 -9.37 0.25
N ASP A 309 8.16 -10.71 0.20
CA ASP A 309 7.58 -11.57 1.24
C ASP A 309 8.26 -11.39 2.59
N ARG A 310 9.59 -11.29 2.65
CA ARG A 310 10.30 -11.09 3.92
C ARG A 310 10.04 -9.72 4.54
N ILE A 311 9.88 -8.70 3.71
CA ILE A 311 9.56 -7.34 4.16
C ILE A 311 8.11 -7.32 4.67
N TYR A 312 7.21 -8.00 3.97
CA TYR A 312 5.84 -8.19 4.40
C TYR A 312 5.78 -8.95 5.73
N ASP A 313 6.49 -10.07 5.86
CA ASP A 313 6.58 -10.85 7.10
C ASP A 313 7.14 -10.02 8.25
N ALA A 314 8.15 -9.17 8.01
CA ALA A 314 8.71 -8.29 9.04
C ALA A 314 7.75 -7.16 9.43
N LEU A 315 7.01 -6.61 8.47
CA LEU A 315 5.95 -5.63 8.70
C LEU A 315 4.83 -6.24 9.54
N ILE A 316 4.36 -7.44 9.17
CA ILE A 316 3.32 -8.19 9.88
C ILE A 316 3.80 -8.66 11.25
N SER A 317 5.04 -9.14 11.38
CA SER A 317 5.62 -9.55 12.66
C SER A 317 5.74 -8.38 13.64
N ASN A 318 6.03 -7.17 13.15
CA ASN A 318 6.05 -5.97 13.98
C ASN A 318 4.66 -5.35 14.23
N LEU A 319 3.72 -5.47 13.29
CA LEU A 319 2.44 -4.76 13.35
C LEU A 319 1.22 -5.62 13.71
N VAL A 320 1.12 -6.88 13.29
CA VAL A 320 -0.06 -7.75 13.52
C VAL A 320 0.30 -9.25 13.41
N GLN A 321 0.42 -9.97 14.52
CA GLN A 321 0.45 -11.44 14.48
C GLN A 321 -0.94 -12.01 14.11
N LYS A 322 -0.97 -12.79 13.01
CA LYS A 322 -2.08 -13.66 12.50
C LYS A 322 -3.04 -13.10 11.44
N GLY A 323 -2.48 -12.65 10.32
CA GLY A 323 -2.89 -13.13 8.99
C GLY A 323 -4.27 -12.73 8.45
N GLN A 324 -4.26 -11.72 7.58
CA GLN A 324 -4.82 -11.70 6.20
C GLN A 324 -5.06 -10.23 5.79
N MET A 325 -4.01 -9.59 5.26
CA MET A 325 -4.15 -8.40 4.43
C MET A 325 -3.95 -8.81 2.97
N GLU A 326 -4.82 -8.36 2.08
CA GLU A 326 -4.62 -8.50 0.64
C GLU A 326 -3.52 -7.55 0.12
N ALA A 327 -2.93 -7.89 -1.02
CA ALA A 327 -1.76 -7.22 -1.63
C ALA A 327 -1.98 -5.76 -2.07
N HIS A 328 -3.16 -5.18 -1.84
CA HIS A 328 -3.61 -3.97 -2.53
C HIS A 328 -3.19 -2.62 -1.92
N ASP A 329 -2.41 -2.60 -0.84
CA ASP A 329 -1.68 -1.38 -0.43
C ASP A 329 -0.22 -1.64 0.00
N PHE A 330 0.20 -2.90 0.13
CA PHE A 330 1.60 -3.19 0.46
C PHE A 330 2.54 -2.81 -0.67
N ASP A 331 2.16 -3.04 -1.93
CA ASP A 331 2.99 -2.64 -3.07
C ASP A 331 3.11 -1.13 -3.20
N ALA A 332 2.01 -0.39 -3.01
CA ALA A 332 2.03 1.07 -3.05
C ALA A 332 2.83 1.66 -1.88
N LEU A 333 2.65 1.11 -0.68
CA LEU A 333 3.41 1.48 0.51
C LEU A 333 4.90 1.17 0.34
N LEU A 334 5.25 -0.04 -0.09
CA LEU A 334 6.62 -0.48 -0.31
C LEU A 334 7.28 0.35 -1.40
N ARG A 335 6.61 0.59 -2.54
CA ARG A 335 7.09 1.50 -3.59
C ARG A 335 7.19 2.94 -3.12
N SER A 336 6.47 3.37 -2.09
CA SER A 336 6.63 4.73 -1.56
C SER A 336 7.96 4.93 -0.83
N VAL A 337 8.54 3.86 -0.25
CA VAL A 337 9.75 3.91 0.58
C VAL A 337 10.96 3.24 -0.09
N ALA A 338 10.72 2.29 -0.99
CA ALA A 338 11.72 1.40 -1.57
C ALA A 338 11.56 1.26 -3.09
N GLU A 339 12.66 0.88 -3.76
CA GLU A 339 12.72 0.57 -5.19
C GLU A 339 13.01 -0.93 -5.39
N GLU A 340 12.33 -1.51 -6.38
CA GLU A 340 12.45 -2.90 -6.77
C GLU A 340 13.56 -3.07 -7.81
N VAL A 341 14.47 -4.01 -7.56
CA VAL A 341 15.52 -4.43 -8.49
C VAL A 341 15.28 -5.89 -8.86
N GLN A 342 15.08 -6.12 -10.16
CA GLN A 342 14.88 -7.46 -10.71
C GLN A 342 16.22 -8.09 -11.08
N GLN A 343 16.52 -9.26 -10.51
CA GLN A 343 17.72 -10.03 -10.83
C GLN A 343 17.35 -11.33 -11.55
N PRO A 344 17.92 -11.61 -12.73
CA PRO A 344 17.72 -12.89 -13.40
C PRO A 344 18.49 -13.99 -12.64
N VAL A 345 17.77 -14.94 -12.05
CA VAL A 345 18.36 -16.12 -11.42
C VAL A 345 18.31 -17.26 -12.42
N LYS A 346 19.45 -17.60 -13.03
CA LYS A 346 19.58 -18.83 -13.81
C LYS A 346 19.96 -19.97 -12.88
N LYS A 347 19.00 -20.87 -12.60
CA LYS A 347 19.31 -22.19 -12.03
C LYS A 347 19.95 -23.11 -13.07
N ASN A 348 19.67 -22.92 -14.37
CA ASN A 348 20.28 -23.65 -15.48
C ASN A 348 20.36 -22.78 -16.76
N PRO A 349 21.29 -23.06 -17.70
CA PRO A 349 21.48 -22.27 -18.93
C PRO A 349 20.33 -22.34 -19.96
N PHE A 350 19.40 -23.29 -19.82
CA PHE A 350 18.44 -23.67 -20.86
C PHE A 350 16.95 -23.48 -20.51
N GLU A 351 16.62 -22.97 -19.32
CA GLU A 351 15.21 -22.70 -18.93
C GLU A 351 14.99 -21.21 -18.69
N ASN A 352 13.78 -20.73 -18.99
CA ASN A 352 13.37 -19.35 -18.81
C ASN A 352 13.63 -18.91 -17.36
N SER A 353 14.44 -17.87 -17.23
CA SER A 353 14.98 -17.35 -15.97
C SER A 353 13.88 -16.91 -15.02
N HIS A 354 13.87 -17.45 -13.79
CA HIS A 354 13.10 -16.84 -12.71
C HIS A 354 13.73 -15.48 -12.39
N VAL A 355 12.93 -14.42 -12.49
CA VAL A 355 13.32 -13.08 -12.05
C VAL A 355 13.04 -12.98 -10.55
N GLN A 356 14.07 -12.74 -9.74
CA GLN A 356 13.91 -12.51 -8.31
C GLN A 356 13.91 -11.01 -8.03
N SER A 357 12.82 -10.52 -7.44
CA SER A 357 12.65 -9.12 -7.02
C SER A 357 13.30 -8.87 -5.67
N ARG A 358 14.19 -7.88 -5.61
CA ARG A 358 14.96 -7.47 -4.43
C ARG A 358 14.67 -6.00 -4.15
N TRP A 359 14.32 -5.64 -2.91
CA TRP A 359 13.89 -4.27 -2.57
C TRP A 359 14.94 -3.53 -1.73
N TYR A 360 15.07 -2.22 -1.99
CA TYR A 360 16.04 -1.34 -1.34
C TYR A 360 15.44 0.04 -1.05
N LEU A 361 15.90 0.71 0.02
CA LEU A 361 15.40 2.04 0.38
C LEU A 361 15.76 3.10 -0.67
N LYS A 362 14.81 4.00 -0.93
CA LYS A 362 15.02 5.17 -1.78
C LYS A 362 15.99 6.18 -1.18
N GLU A 363 15.91 6.37 0.14
CA GLU A 363 16.66 7.39 0.89
C GLU A 363 18.16 7.05 1.06
N SER A 364 18.57 5.80 0.80
CA SER A 364 19.98 5.36 0.91
C SER A 364 20.73 5.28 -0.42
N ALA A 365 20.15 5.78 -1.52
CA ALA A 365 20.71 5.68 -2.87
C ALA A 365 22.19 6.11 -2.95
N ASP A 366 22.56 7.23 -2.31
CA ASP A 366 23.90 7.82 -2.43
C ASP A 366 24.98 7.08 -1.60
N GLN A 367 24.62 6.48 -0.47
CA GLN A 367 25.56 5.68 0.34
C GLN A 367 25.75 4.28 -0.26
N LEU A 368 24.70 3.74 -0.87
CA LEU A 368 24.71 2.49 -1.60
C LEU A 368 25.50 2.60 -2.91
N GLU A 369 25.43 3.75 -3.57
CA GLU A 369 26.14 4.04 -4.81
C GLU A 369 27.66 3.93 -4.65
N ARG A 370 28.23 4.48 -3.56
CA ARG A 370 29.67 4.36 -3.28
C ARG A 370 30.10 2.92 -2.99
N ALA A 371 29.30 2.18 -2.22
CA ALA A 371 29.60 0.79 -1.90
C ALA A 371 29.50 -0.13 -3.14
N GLU A 372 28.54 0.14 -4.04
CA GLU A 372 28.40 -0.58 -5.30
C GLU A 372 29.51 -0.18 -6.29
N GLN A 373 29.92 1.09 -6.33
CA GLN A 373 31.03 1.56 -7.15
C GLN A 373 32.34 0.88 -6.74
N ALA A 374 32.60 0.66 -5.45
CA ALA A 374 33.77 -0.09 -5.00
C ALA A 374 33.82 -1.54 -5.54
N LYS A 375 32.65 -2.18 -5.70
CA LYS A 375 32.55 -3.52 -6.31
C LYS A 375 32.73 -3.47 -7.83
N GLU A 376 32.22 -2.42 -8.47
CA GLU A 376 32.48 -2.14 -9.90
C GLU A 376 33.98 -1.91 -10.14
N ASP A 377 34.66 -1.13 -9.29
CA ASP A 377 36.10 -0.88 -9.36
C ASP A 377 36.92 -2.16 -9.23
N ALA A 378 36.57 -3.03 -8.27
CA ALA A 378 37.22 -4.33 -8.08
C ALA A 378 37.00 -5.26 -9.29
N GLY A 379 35.78 -5.32 -9.81
CA GLY A 379 35.45 -6.06 -11.03
C GLY A 379 36.20 -5.53 -12.25
N ALA A 380 36.26 -4.21 -12.41
CA ALA A 380 36.96 -3.55 -13.50
C ALA A 380 38.47 -3.80 -13.44
N ALA A 381 39.09 -3.74 -12.27
CA ALA A 381 40.51 -4.04 -12.10
C ALA A 381 40.87 -5.46 -12.58
N ARG A 382 40.02 -6.44 -12.26
CA ARG A 382 40.18 -7.82 -12.73
C ARG A 382 40.07 -7.93 -14.25
N LEU A 383 39.05 -7.30 -14.84
CA LEU A 383 38.85 -7.31 -16.29
C LEU A 383 39.94 -6.55 -17.04
N ALA A 384 40.45 -5.45 -16.48
CA ALA A 384 41.54 -4.67 -17.05
C ALA A 384 42.83 -5.50 -17.15
N ASN A 385 43.14 -6.29 -16.12
CA ASN A 385 44.28 -7.22 -16.14
C ASN A 385 44.10 -8.28 -17.25
N PHE A 386 42.91 -8.86 -17.37
CA PHE A 386 42.62 -9.83 -18.42
C PHE A 386 42.75 -9.23 -19.83
N ILE A 387 42.16 -8.04 -20.08
CA ILE A 387 42.27 -7.35 -21.38
C ILE A 387 43.75 -7.10 -21.71
N ARG A 388 44.54 -6.65 -20.73
CA ARG A 388 45.98 -6.41 -20.93
C ARG A 388 46.74 -7.67 -21.34
N GLU A 389 46.48 -8.79 -20.65
CA GLU A 389 47.12 -10.06 -20.99
C GLU A 389 46.66 -10.62 -22.34
N TYR A 390 45.37 -10.49 -22.64
CA TYR A 390 44.78 -10.93 -23.91
C TYR A 390 45.41 -10.20 -25.10
N LEU A 391 45.47 -8.87 -25.04
CA LEU A 391 46.04 -8.03 -26.10
C LEU A 391 47.56 -8.20 -26.23
N LYS A 392 48.27 -8.48 -25.14
CA LYS A 392 49.71 -8.80 -25.19
C LYS A 392 49.99 -10.08 -25.98
N LYS A 393 49.10 -11.08 -25.87
CA LYS A 393 49.21 -12.36 -26.59
C LYS A 393 48.67 -12.29 -28.02
N ARG A 394 47.84 -11.28 -28.32
CA ARG A 394 47.14 -11.10 -29.59
C ARG A 394 47.15 -9.62 -30.01
N PRO A 395 48.31 -9.07 -30.41
CA PRO A 395 48.46 -7.66 -30.76
C PRO A 395 47.65 -7.25 -32.00
N GLU A 396 47.23 -8.20 -32.83
CA GLU A 396 46.39 -7.99 -34.02
C GLU A 396 44.92 -7.66 -33.69
N HIS A 397 44.49 -7.86 -32.44
CA HIS A 397 43.13 -7.54 -32.01
C HIS A 397 43.05 -6.12 -31.43
N GLU A 398 42.03 -5.36 -31.83
CA GLU A 398 41.77 -4.01 -31.31
C GLU A 398 41.19 -4.02 -29.88
N GLY A 399 40.51 -5.11 -29.49
CA GLY A 399 39.84 -5.25 -28.21
C GLY A 399 39.33 -6.67 -27.95
N VAL A 400 38.72 -6.88 -26.78
CA VAL A 400 38.19 -8.16 -26.31
C VAL A 400 36.67 -8.23 -26.47
N HIS A 401 36.13 -9.40 -26.86
CA HIS A 401 34.70 -9.58 -27.03
C HIS A 401 33.95 -9.62 -25.69
N TYR A 402 32.69 -9.16 -25.65
CA TYR A 402 31.89 -9.13 -24.42
C TYR A 402 31.74 -10.52 -23.77
N SER A 403 31.56 -11.58 -24.56
CA SER A 403 31.44 -12.95 -24.04
C SER A 403 32.67 -13.37 -23.25
N ASP A 404 33.87 -13.06 -23.73
CA ASP A 404 35.13 -13.43 -23.05
C ASP A 404 35.28 -12.65 -21.73
N LEU A 405 34.88 -11.36 -21.71
CA LEU A 405 34.85 -10.56 -20.50
C LEU A 405 33.82 -11.08 -19.50
N LEU A 406 32.65 -11.49 -19.98
CA LEU A 406 31.60 -12.06 -19.16
C LEU A 406 32.07 -13.34 -18.49
N GLU A 407 32.72 -14.25 -19.22
CA GLU A 407 33.27 -15.49 -18.67
C GLU A 407 34.26 -15.23 -17.54
N GLN A 408 35.17 -14.27 -17.72
CA GLN A 408 36.12 -13.89 -16.66
C GLN A 408 35.42 -13.24 -15.46
N TYR A 409 34.36 -12.48 -15.71
CA TYR A 409 33.56 -11.83 -14.68
C TYR A 409 32.65 -12.80 -13.90
N LEU A 410 32.25 -13.93 -14.50
CA LEU A 410 31.40 -14.92 -13.85
C LEU A 410 32.01 -15.43 -12.53
N GLY A 411 33.34 -15.54 -12.47
CA GLY A 411 34.10 -15.98 -11.28
C GLY A 411 34.35 -14.91 -10.20
N VAL A 412 33.73 -13.72 -10.27
CA VAL A 412 33.75 -12.72 -9.20
C VAL A 412 32.71 -13.10 -8.15
N GLN A 413 33.07 -13.15 -6.87
CA GLN A 413 32.13 -13.53 -5.80
C GLN A 413 31.25 -12.35 -5.34
N ASP A 414 31.87 -11.21 -5.06
CA ASP A 414 31.15 -9.98 -4.67
C ASP A 414 30.90 -9.09 -5.90
N LYS A 415 29.78 -9.34 -6.59
CA LYS A 415 29.42 -8.60 -7.82
C LYS A 415 28.59 -7.35 -7.49
N PRO A 416 28.84 -6.22 -8.17
CA PRO A 416 27.90 -5.09 -8.16
C PRO A 416 26.52 -5.50 -8.68
N ARG A 417 25.48 -4.82 -8.19
CA ARG A 417 24.07 -5.04 -8.57
C ARG A 417 23.79 -4.81 -10.04
N ARG A 418 24.55 -3.90 -10.65
CA ARG A 418 24.42 -3.54 -12.06
C ARG A 418 25.04 -4.62 -12.94
N LEU A 419 24.34 -5.03 -14.00
CA LEU A 419 24.88 -6.00 -14.95
C LEU A 419 26.17 -5.48 -15.59
N LEU A 420 27.07 -6.40 -15.93
CA LEU A 420 28.36 -6.10 -16.55
C LEU A 420 28.22 -5.11 -17.71
N VAL A 421 27.33 -5.40 -18.66
CA VAL A 421 27.07 -4.55 -19.84
C VAL A 421 26.72 -3.10 -19.49
N TYR A 422 26.16 -2.85 -18.30
CA TYR A 422 25.71 -1.52 -17.92
C TYR A 422 26.78 -0.68 -17.21
N TRP A 423 27.77 -1.31 -16.59
CA TRP A 423 28.90 -0.58 -15.96
C TRP A 423 30.18 -0.65 -16.77
N LEU A 424 30.35 -1.64 -17.65
CA LEU A 424 31.53 -1.79 -18.52
C LEU A 424 31.90 -0.51 -19.31
N PRO A 425 30.93 0.27 -19.87
CA PRO A 425 31.25 1.52 -20.58
C PRO A 425 31.80 2.64 -19.68
N GLU A 426 31.65 2.52 -18.35
CA GLU A 426 32.23 3.49 -17.41
C GLU A 426 33.71 3.22 -17.13
N TYR A 427 34.25 2.07 -17.55
CA TYR A 427 35.62 1.64 -17.28
C TYR A 427 36.43 1.35 -18.54
N PHE A 428 35.77 1.02 -19.65
CA PHE A 428 36.41 0.60 -20.90
C PHE A 428 35.78 1.28 -22.11
N ILE A 429 36.56 1.35 -23.20
CA ILE A 429 36.09 1.96 -24.45
C ILE A 429 35.61 0.86 -25.39
N LYS A 430 34.38 1.04 -25.90
CA LYS A 430 33.81 0.19 -26.93
C LYS A 430 34.37 0.60 -28.30
N THR A 431 35.00 -0.33 -28.98
CA THR A 431 35.56 -0.12 -30.33
C THR A 431 34.45 -0.10 -31.38
N PRO A 432 34.73 0.41 -32.60
CA PRO A 432 33.78 0.33 -33.72
C PRO A 432 33.38 -1.11 -34.09
N SER A 433 34.26 -2.08 -33.83
CA SER A 433 34.03 -3.51 -34.05
C SER A 433 33.17 -4.18 -32.95
N GLY A 434 32.76 -3.43 -31.92
CA GLY A 434 31.93 -3.93 -30.81
C GLY A 434 32.70 -4.65 -29.71
N THR A 435 34.03 -4.64 -29.77
CA THR A 435 34.93 -5.17 -28.74
C THR A 435 35.29 -4.09 -27.71
N TRP A 436 35.94 -4.48 -26.62
CA TRP A 436 36.27 -3.59 -25.50
C TRP A 436 37.79 -3.48 -25.32
N ARG A 437 38.29 -2.25 -25.21
CA ARG A 437 39.72 -1.97 -25.00
C ARG A 437 39.95 -1.13 -23.75
N LEU A 438 41.21 -1.12 -23.29
CA LEU A 438 41.65 -0.22 -22.23
C LEU A 438 41.58 1.24 -22.71
N PRO A 439 41.16 2.17 -21.85
CA PRO A 439 41.24 3.60 -22.14
C PRO A 439 42.70 4.08 -22.13
N ASP A 440 42.99 5.12 -22.93
CA ASP A 440 44.23 5.88 -22.78
C ASP A 440 44.20 6.81 -21.54
N LYS A 441 45.25 7.61 -21.34
CA LYS A 441 45.37 8.46 -20.14
C LYS A 441 44.29 9.53 -20.06
N GLU A 442 43.91 10.12 -21.19
CA GLU A 442 42.91 11.21 -21.23
C GLU A 442 41.49 10.62 -21.12
N GLU A 443 41.22 9.54 -21.86
CA GLU A 443 39.98 8.77 -21.77
C GLU A 443 39.74 8.25 -20.34
N ALA A 444 40.79 7.75 -19.65
CA ALA A 444 40.68 7.26 -18.29
C ALA A 444 40.31 8.37 -17.29
N GLN A 445 40.90 9.57 -17.43
CA GLN A 445 40.56 10.72 -16.60
C GLN A 445 39.11 11.18 -16.85
N GLN A 446 38.66 11.16 -18.11
CA GLN A 446 37.30 11.52 -18.46
C GLN A 446 36.28 10.52 -17.90
N LEU A 447 36.54 9.21 -18.05
CA LEU A 447 35.69 8.16 -17.49
C LEU A 447 35.63 8.23 -15.96
N ALA A 448 36.74 8.55 -15.28
CA ALA A 448 36.76 8.74 -13.83
C ALA A 448 35.84 9.90 -13.39
N LYS A 449 35.91 11.05 -14.06
CA LYS A 449 35.02 12.20 -13.81
C LYS A 449 33.55 11.85 -14.03
N LEU A 450 33.24 11.11 -15.10
CA LEU A 450 31.87 10.67 -15.41
C LEU A 450 31.32 9.69 -14.35
N ARG A 451 32.18 8.84 -13.78
CA ARG A 451 31.82 7.94 -12.67
C ARG A 451 31.56 8.70 -11.37
N GLU A 452 32.46 9.60 -10.99
CA GLU A 452 32.31 10.44 -9.78
C GLU A 452 31.05 11.30 -9.85
N ALA A 453 30.71 11.82 -11.03
CA ALA A 453 29.50 12.61 -11.26
C ALA A 453 28.23 11.77 -11.45
N GLY A 454 28.33 10.44 -11.56
CA GLY A 454 27.19 9.55 -11.81
C GLY A 454 26.46 9.81 -13.14
N THR A 455 27.14 10.42 -14.12
CA THR A 455 26.51 11.00 -15.32
C THR A 455 25.77 9.96 -16.15
N LEU A 456 26.39 8.81 -16.43
CA LEU A 456 25.75 7.73 -17.21
C LEU A 456 24.54 7.10 -16.50
N ARG A 457 24.48 7.20 -15.17
CA ARG A 457 23.35 6.72 -14.35
C ARG A 457 22.18 7.69 -14.45
N ARG A 458 22.44 9.01 -14.41
CA ARG A 458 21.44 10.05 -14.66
C ARG A 458 20.89 9.98 -16.08
N ILE A 459 21.78 9.85 -17.08
CA ILE A 459 21.42 9.68 -18.50
C ILE A 459 20.45 8.52 -18.69
N LYS A 460 20.75 7.34 -18.13
CA LYS A 460 19.87 6.17 -18.27
C LYS A 460 18.51 6.35 -17.60
N ARG A 461 18.47 6.94 -16.40
CA ARG A 461 17.21 7.25 -15.71
C ARG A 461 16.35 8.20 -16.54
N PHE A 462 16.94 9.29 -17.01
CA PHE A 462 16.30 10.27 -17.87
C PHE A 462 15.80 9.65 -19.19
N ALA A 463 16.68 8.99 -19.95
CA ALA A 463 16.33 8.40 -21.24
C ALA A 463 15.26 7.31 -21.13
N ASN A 464 15.33 6.43 -20.12
CA ASN A 464 14.33 5.39 -19.93
C ASN A 464 12.95 5.98 -19.55
N THR A 465 12.90 7.04 -18.74
CA THR A 465 11.62 7.73 -18.47
C THR A 465 10.99 8.31 -19.74
N LEU A 466 11.80 8.82 -20.68
CA LEU A 466 11.34 9.29 -22.00
C LEU A 466 10.86 8.14 -22.90
N ILE A 467 11.52 6.98 -22.85
CA ILE A 467 11.13 5.79 -23.59
C ILE A 467 9.78 5.27 -23.09
N GLU A 468 9.62 5.17 -21.77
CA GLU A 468 8.43 4.64 -21.10
C GLU A 468 7.25 5.63 -21.05
N GLY A 469 7.48 6.91 -21.34
CA GLY A 469 6.44 7.95 -21.35
C GLY A 469 5.99 8.40 -19.95
N VAL A 470 6.86 8.26 -18.95
CA VAL A 470 6.59 8.60 -17.54
C VAL A 470 7.17 9.99 -17.21
N PRO A 471 6.53 10.81 -16.36
CA PRO A 471 7.06 12.12 -15.97
C PRO A 471 8.47 12.05 -15.37
N VAL A 472 9.39 12.86 -15.91
CA VAL A 472 10.79 12.95 -15.48
C VAL A 472 10.91 13.72 -14.16
N ARG A 473 11.70 13.20 -13.21
CA ARG A 473 12.01 13.90 -11.94
C ARG A 473 12.89 15.13 -12.23
N GLU A 474 12.61 16.26 -11.58
CA GLU A 474 13.37 17.53 -11.78
C GLU A 474 14.89 17.37 -11.56
N GLN A 475 15.30 16.60 -10.55
CA GLN A 475 16.72 16.33 -10.26
C GLN A 475 17.45 15.50 -11.34
N ASP A 476 16.70 14.74 -12.13
CA ASP A 476 17.24 13.89 -13.19
C ASP A 476 17.24 14.62 -14.55
N ARG A 477 16.74 15.86 -14.60
CA ARG A 477 16.81 16.69 -15.80
C ARG A 477 18.23 17.21 -16.05
N PRO A 478 18.58 17.43 -17.33
CA PRO A 478 19.79 18.15 -17.72
C PRO A 478 19.73 19.61 -17.25
N GLY A 479 20.88 20.23 -16.99
CA GLY A 479 20.96 21.63 -16.58
C GLY A 479 20.82 22.62 -17.75
N SER A 480 21.10 22.17 -18.97
CA SER A 480 21.08 22.97 -20.20
C SER A 480 20.96 22.10 -21.46
N ASP A 481 20.68 22.71 -22.61
CA ASP A 481 20.71 22.02 -23.91
C ASP A 481 22.11 21.52 -24.29
N VAL A 482 23.16 22.20 -23.82
CA VAL A 482 24.55 21.76 -23.98
C VAL A 482 24.82 20.48 -23.18
N ASP A 483 24.21 20.35 -21.98
CA ASP A 483 24.30 19.11 -21.20
C ASP A 483 23.57 17.97 -21.91
N LEU A 484 22.42 18.23 -22.54
CA LEU A 484 21.72 17.24 -23.37
C LEU A 484 22.56 16.76 -24.54
N LEU A 485 23.29 17.67 -25.20
CA LEU A 485 24.21 17.33 -26.29
C LEU A 485 25.37 16.46 -25.77
N ASP A 486 25.97 16.82 -24.64
CA ASP A 486 26.99 15.97 -24.03
C ASP A 486 26.43 14.58 -23.67
N TRP A 487 25.20 14.51 -23.15
CA TRP A 487 24.55 13.24 -22.82
C TRP A 487 24.32 12.36 -24.06
N LEU A 488 23.93 12.95 -25.19
CA LEU A 488 23.83 12.25 -26.48
C LEU A 488 25.20 11.69 -26.91
N ARG A 489 26.26 12.49 -26.79
CA ARG A 489 27.63 12.08 -27.08
C ARG A 489 28.08 10.93 -26.16
N GLN A 490 27.76 11.01 -24.87
CA GLN A 490 28.05 9.93 -23.92
C GLN A 490 27.28 8.65 -24.26
N CYS A 491 26.01 8.74 -24.67
CA CYS A 491 25.23 7.60 -25.14
C CYS A 491 25.89 6.91 -26.33
N ARG A 492 26.36 7.66 -27.33
CA ARG A 492 27.09 7.12 -28.48
C ARG A 492 28.35 6.37 -28.04
N ARG A 493 29.19 6.99 -27.20
CA ARG A 493 30.45 6.39 -26.72
C ARG A 493 30.22 5.14 -25.87
N ALA A 494 29.18 5.17 -25.04
CA ALA A 494 28.82 4.05 -24.17
C ALA A 494 28.09 2.92 -24.92
N GLY A 495 27.71 3.13 -26.18
CA GLY A 495 26.93 2.18 -26.98
C GLY A 495 25.46 2.07 -26.53
N LEU A 496 24.93 3.09 -25.87
CA LEU A 496 23.54 3.23 -25.42
C LEU A 496 22.70 3.89 -26.52
N TYR A 497 22.64 3.25 -27.68
CA TYR A 497 22.14 3.86 -28.91
C TYR A 497 20.64 4.17 -28.85
N ASP A 498 19.83 3.29 -28.24
CA ASP A 498 18.39 3.51 -28.07
C ASP A 498 18.11 4.67 -27.10
N GLN A 499 18.91 4.78 -26.04
CA GLN A 499 18.83 5.90 -25.10
C GLN A 499 19.27 7.22 -25.77
N GLY A 500 20.33 7.20 -26.59
CA GLY A 500 20.77 8.36 -27.37
C GLY A 500 19.69 8.84 -28.34
N LYS A 501 19.05 7.90 -29.05
CA LYS A 501 17.89 8.19 -29.92
C LYS A 501 16.75 8.86 -29.13
N ALA A 502 16.39 8.31 -27.98
CA ALA A 502 15.33 8.85 -27.13
C ALA A 502 15.64 10.26 -26.59
N ILE A 503 16.89 10.53 -26.23
CA ILE A 503 17.33 11.86 -25.78
C ILE A 503 17.16 12.90 -26.90
N TYR A 504 17.56 12.58 -28.12
CA TYR A 504 17.42 13.50 -29.25
C TYR A 504 15.95 13.72 -29.65
N GLU A 505 15.15 12.66 -29.71
CA GLU A 505 13.76 12.74 -30.20
C GLU A 505 12.76 13.26 -29.16
N LYS A 506 12.99 12.96 -27.88
CA LYS A 506 12.03 13.22 -26.79
C LYS A 506 12.59 14.05 -25.64
N GLY A 507 13.90 14.31 -25.63
CA GLY A 507 14.57 15.00 -24.52
C GLY A 507 14.34 16.52 -24.49
N GLY A 508 13.70 17.09 -25.51
CA GLY A 508 13.33 18.50 -25.54
C GLY A 508 14.49 19.47 -25.79
N MET A 509 15.56 18.99 -26.45
CA MET A 509 16.73 19.80 -26.81
C MET A 509 16.32 20.96 -27.73
N ASN A 510 16.60 22.19 -27.31
CA ASN A 510 16.34 23.38 -28.12
C ASN A 510 17.60 23.76 -28.92
N PHE A 511 17.60 23.45 -30.22
CA PHE A 511 18.71 23.73 -31.14
C PHE A 511 19.06 25.23 -31.25
N ALA A 512 18.12 26.14 -30.97
CA ALA A 512 18.40 27.58 -30.99
C ALA A 512 19.42 28.02 -29.91
N ASN A 513 19.60 27.20 -28.87
CA ASN A 513 20.57 27.45 -27.81
C ASN A 513 21.94 26.81 -28.09
N LEU A 514 22.11 26.14 -29.24
CA LEU A 514 23.35 25.50 -29.67
C LEU A 514 23.96 26.28 -30.84
N THR A 515 25.29 26.33 -30.88
CA THR A 515 26.03 26.85 -32.05
C THR A 515 25.88 25.93 -33.26
N ASP A 516 26.12 26.45 -34.47
CA ASP A 516 26.04 25.67 -35.71
C ASP A 516 26.92 24.40 -35.66
N GLU A 517 28.13 24.49 -35.09
CA GLU A 517 29.02 23.35 -34.88
C GLU A 517 28.40 22.29 -33.95
N GLN A 518 27.76 22.73 -32.87
CA GLN A 518 27.10 21.85 -31.90
C GLN A 518 25.82 21.21 -32.46
N GLN A 519 25.10 21.90 -33.34
CA GLN A 519 23.94 21.35 -34.03
C GLN A 519 24.38 20.24 -35.00
N ILE A 520 25.43 20.46 -35.78
CA ILE A 520 26.03 19.45 -36.66
C ILE A 520 26.48 18.23 -35.86
N GLU A 521 27.12 18.45 -34.71
CA GLU A 521 27.53 17.36 -33.84
C GLU A 521 26.34 16.57 -33.28
N ALA A 522 25.27 17.25 -32.86
CA ALA A 522 24.05 16.62 -32.37
C ALA A 522 23.44 15.70 -33.44
N GLU A 523 23.37 16.18 -34.68
CA GLU A 523 22.88 15.41 -35.82
C GLU A 523 23.76 14.19 -36.13
N ASP A 524 25.08 14.36 -36.13
CA ASP A 524 26.01 13.27 -36.41
C ASP A 524 25.96 12.18 -35.33
N ASP A 525 25.93 12.57 -34.05
CA ASP A 525 25.83 11.62 -32.95
C ASP A 525 24.48 10.91 -32.94
N TYR A 526 23.37 11.61 -33.25
CA TYR A 526 22.05 11.02 -33.43
C TYR A 526 22.04 10.00 -34.58
N ARG A 527 22.56 10.36 -35.75
CA ARG A 527 22.63 9.46 -36.92
C ARG A 527 23.40 8.19 -36.62
N ILE A 528 24.49 8.29 -35.85
CA ILE A 528 25.27 7.12 -35.42
C ILE A 528 24.43 6.25 -34.47
N CYS A 529 23.68 6.83 -33.54
CA CYS A 529 22.79 6.10 -32.64
C CYS A 529 21.67 5.38 -33.40
N VAL A 530 21.01 6.05 -34.36
CA VAL A 530 19.97 5.42 -35.18
C VAL A 530 20.51 4.25 -36.00
N ARG A 531 21.66 4.46 -36.67
CA ARG A 531 22.29 3.43 -37.50
C ARG A 531 22.69 2.20 -36.68
N ARG A 532 23.28 2.40 -35.50
CA ARG A 532 23.82 1.31 -34.67
C ARG A 532 22.81 0.70 -33.69
N GLY A 533 21.68 1.37 -33.44
CA GLY A 533 20.55 0.82 -32.68
C GLY A 533 19.64 -0.09 -33.53
N SER A 534 19.69 0.04 -34.86
CA SER A 534 18.93 -0.82 -35.78
C SER A 534 19.60 -2.18 -35.94
N SER A 535 18.89 -3.26 -35.63
CA SER A 535 19.37 -4.64 -35.49
C SER A 535 19.81 -5.36 -36.79
N GLU A 536 19.98 -4.65 -37.91
CA GLU A 536 20.33 -5.27 -39.20
C GLU A 536 21.82 -5.61 -39.37
N GLU A 537 22.74 -4.95 -38.66
CA GLU A 537 24.20 -5.22 -38.79
C GLU A 537 24.72 -6.41 -37.96
N ALA A 538 23.86 -7.09 -37.18
CA ALA A 538 24.25 -8.26 -36.38
C ALA A 538 24.34 -9.58 -37.18
N LYS A 539 24.24 -9.55 -38.52
CA LYS A 539 24.50 -10.74 -39.36
C LYS A 539 25.91 -10.67 -39.96
N PRO A 540 26.81 -11.62 -39.64
CA PRO A 540 28.12 -11.68 -40.29
C PRO A 540 27.92 -12.00 -41.78
N LYS A 541 28.58 -11.23 -42.67
CA LYS A 541 28.63 -11.54 -44.10
C LYS A 541 29.21 -12.95 -44.30
N PRO A 542 28.56 -13.84 -45.07
CA PRO A 542 29.07 -15.19 -45.30
C PRO A 542 30.42 -15.11 -46.03
N ARG A 543 31.45 -15.74 -45.46
CA ARG A 543 32.75 -15.95 -46.12
C ARG A 543 32.53 -16.73 -47.42
N ARG A 544 32.89 -16.14 -48.56
CA ARG A 544 33.04 -16.86 -49.84
C ARG A 544 34.10 -17.94 -49.65
N GLN A 545 33.69 -19.21 -49.66
CA GLN A 545 34.62 -20.34 -49.79
C GLN A 545 35.24 -20.28 -51.20
N LYS A 546 36.58 -20.26 -51.25
CA LYS A 546 37.33 -20.52 -52.48
C LYS A 546 37.08 -21.98 -52.87
N VAL A 547 36.50 -22.18 -54.04
CA VAL A 547 36.50 -23.47 -54.72
C VAL A 547 37.96 -23.76 -55.10
N GLN A 548 38.55 -24.78 -54.49
CA GLN A 548 39.73 -25.43 -55.06
C GLN A 548 39.24 -26.29 -56.22
N ALA A 549 39.54 -25.81 -57.44
CA ALA A 549 39.52 -26.66 -58.62
C ALA A 549 40.62 -27.71 -58.45
N GLY A 550 40.25 -28.98 -58.61
CA GLY A 550 41.22 -30.06 -58.75
C GLY A 550 41.92 -29.95 -60.09
N GLU A 551 43.24 -30.11 -60.05
CA GLU A 551 44.04 -30.56 -61.19
C GLU A 551 44.84 -31.77 -60.71
N GLU A 552 44.59 -32.87 -61.42
CA GLU A 552 45.37 -34.09 -61.68
C GLU A 552 46.33 -34.66 -60.61
#